data_AF-A0A9E0T3S1-F1
#
_entry.id   AF-A0A9E0T3S1-F1
#
_cell.length_a   1.000
_cell.length_b   1.000
_cell.length_c   1.000
_cell.angle_alpha   90.00
_cell.angle_beta   90.00
_cell.angle_gamma   90.00
#
_symmetry.space_group_name_H-M   'P 1'
#
loop_
_entity.id
_entity.type
_entity.pdbx_description
1 polymer ?
#
loop_
_entity_poly.entity_id
_entity_poly.type
_entity_poly.pdbx_seq_one_letter_code
_entity_poly.pdbx_strand_id
1 'polypeptide(L)'
;MTAVLALSLGVLAGCDSTTPPFDLAAPTSTAQAADSDHAGTGPSATATLTAASPAVGHASDADAATAIPASADATWRAIDGKLDELRAIIAHGDLKQVHHVAFAIRDLVAALPAQGRALPADDQARLSNGAKFVATLADRLDASGDGNDRVGAQANLEKLEVILRGLPRGK
;
A
#
# COMPACT_ATOMS: atom_id res chain seq x y z
N MET A 1 -3.04 15.39 -58.28
CA MET A 1 -4.02 14.70 -57.40
C MET A 1 -3.31 14.56 -56.05
N THR A 2 -3.24 15.58 -55.18
CA THR A 2 -4.32 16.15 -54.33
C THR A 2 -4.95 15.01 -53.50
N ALA A 3 -4.88 14.93 -52.16
CA ALA A 3 -4.93 15.98 -51.15
C ALA A 3 -4.20 15.61 -49.84
N VAL A 4 -3.64 16.64 -49.20
CA VAL A 4 -3.33 16.72 -47.76
C VAL A 4 -4.60 17.16 -47.05
N LEU A 5 -4.96 16.51 -45.94
CA LEU A 5 -5.94 17.04 -44.98
C LEU A 5 -5.58 16.54 -43.57
N ALA A 6 -4.84 17.39 -42.87
CA ALA A 6 -4.86 17.47 -41.42
C ALA A 6 -5.93 18.51 -41.05
N LEU A 7 -6.78 18.22 -40.07
CA LEU A 7 -7.33 19.27 -39.22
C LEU A 7 -7.68 18.73 -37.82
N SER A 8 -7.28 19.54 -36.87
CA SER A 8 -7.19 19.34 -35.43
C SER A 8 -8.51 19.63 -34.69
N LEU A 9 -8.56 19.09 -33.46
CA LEU A 9 -9.08 19.66 -32.20
C LEU A 9 -10.45 20.35 -32.16
N GLY A 10 -11.34 19.77 -31.36
CA GLY A 10 -12.48 20.45 -30.74
C GLY A 10 -12.73 19.90 -29.34
N VAL A 11 -12.25 20.63 -28.34
CA VAL A 11 -12.51 20.47 -26.91
C VAL A 11 -13.95 20.91 -26.58
N LEU A 12 -14.65 20.16 -25.73
CA LEU A 12 -15.78 20.70 -24.96
C LEU A 12 -15.61 20.32 -23.49
N ALA A 13 -15.42 21.38 -22.70
CA ALA A 13 -15.45 21.39 -21.26
C ALA A 13 -16.87 21.14 -20.76
N GLY A 14 -16.98 20.34 -19.70
CA GLY A 14 -18.17 20.23 -18.87
C GLY A 14 -17.72 20.08 -17.41
N CYS A 15 -17.84 21.17 -16.66
CA CYS A 15 -17.64 21.21 -15.22
C CYS A 15 -18.72 20.35 -14.53
N ASP A 16 -18.33 19.55 -13.55
CA ASP A 16 -19.19 19.30 -12.38
C ASP A 16 -18.31 19.09 -11.14
N SER A 17 -18.31 20.12 -10.30
CA SER A 17 -17.71 20.11 -8.97
C SER A 17 -18.80 19.76 -7.99
N THR A 18 -18.76 18.56 -7.41
CA THR A 18 -19.51 18.26 -6.19
C THR A 18 -18.64 17.42 -5.25
N THR A 19 -18.23 18.09 -4.18
CA THR A 19 -17.55 17.55 -2.99
C THR A 19 -18.58 16.79 -2.14
N PRO A 20 -18.22 15.68 -1.48
CA PRO A 20 -19.14 14.81 -0.76
C PRO A 20 -19.66 15.39 0.58
N PRO A 21 -20.83 14.98 1.08
CA PRO A 21 -21.09 15.04 2.51
C PRO A 21 -20.28 13.95 3.22
N PHE A 22 -19.33 14.38 4.05
CA PHE A 22 -18.70 13.54 5.06
C PHE A 22 -19.76 13.15 6.10
N ASP A 23 -20.23 11.90 6.05
CA ASP A 23 -21.05 11.32 7.10
C ASP A 23 -20.14 10.86 8.25
N LEU A 24 -20.17 11.62 9.35
CA LEU A 24 -19.53 11.31 10.61
C LEU A 24 -20.36 10.25 11.36
N ALA A 25 -20.16 8.98 11.05
CA ALA A 25 -20.61 7.88 11.89
C ALA A 25 -19.49 7.45 12.85
N ALA A 26 -19.60 7.89 14.11
CA ALA A 26 -18.71 7.49 15.20
C ALA A 26 -18.85 5.99 15.52
N PRO A 27 -17.76 5.25 15.80
CA PRO A 27 -17.88 3.95 16.44
C PRO A 27 -18.14 4.13 17.94
N THR A 28 -19.34 3.77 18.37
CA THR A 28 -19.75 3.65 19.77
C THR A 28 -18.94 2.55 20.44
N SER A 29 -17.94 2.93 21.21
CA SER A 29 -17.19 2.04 22.10
C SER A 29 -18.11 1.59 23.24
N THR A 30 -18.54 0.33 23.20
CA THR A 30 -19.20 -0.33 24.33
C THR A 30 -18.23 -1.34 24.91
N ALA A 31 -17.61 -0.95 26.04
CA ALA A 31 -16.92 -1.87 26.92
C ALA A 31 -17.94 -2.86 27.51
N GLN A 32 -17.73 -4.15 27.29
CA GLN A 32 -18.50 -5.20 27.94
C GLN A 32 -17.66 -5.90 28.98
N ALA A 33 -18.29 -6.05 30.15
CA ALA A 33 -17.73 -6.39 31.43
C ALA A 33 -17.17 -7.81 31.54
N ALA A 34 -16.26 -7.93 32.49
CA ALA A 34 -15.78 -9.14 33.11
C ALA A 34 -16.92 -10.02 33.62
N ASP A 35 -16.75 -11.34 33.48
CA ASP A 35 -16.91 -12.34 34.54
C ASP A 35 -16.79 -13.75 33.93
N SER A 36 -15.89 -14.58 34.46
CA SER A 36 -16.11 -16.01 34.76
C SER A 36 -14.79 -16.72 35.03
N ASP A 37 -14.65 -17.13 36.28
CA ASP A 37 -13.68 -18.09 36.83
C ASP A 37 -13.49 -19.37 35.99
N HIS A 38 -12.23 -19.84 35.90
CA HIS A 38 -11.96 -21.28 35.82
C HIS A 38 -10.67 -21.63 36.58
N ALA A 39 -10.84 -22.26 37.74
CA ALA A 39 -9.78 -22.91 38.50
C ALA A 39 -9.39 -24.24 37.82
N GLY A 40 -8.08 -24.50 37.69
CA GLY A 40 -7.59 -25.77 37.15
C GLY A 40 -6.08 -25.94 37.36
N THR A 41 -5.73 -26.65 38.41
CA THR A 41 -4.38 -27.03 38.88
C THR A 41 -3.66 -28.01 37.94
N GLY A 42 -2.33 -27.89 37.78
CA GLY A 42 -1.46 -29.03 37.41
C GLY A 42 -0.19 -28.69 36.62
N PRO A 43 1.03 -29.05 37.09
CA PRO A 43 2.30 -28.71 36.43
C PRO A 43 2.94 -29.84 35.60
N SER A 44 3.90 -29.44 34.76
CA SER A 44 5.03 -30.18 34.18
C SER A 44 4.78 -31.42 33.32
N ALA A 45 5.11 -31.28 32.03
CA ALA A 45 5.82 -32.32 31.29
C ALA A 45 6.73 -31.68 30.23
N THR A 46 8.04 -31.71 30.50
CA THR A 46 9.12 -31.43 29.54
C THR A 46 9.13 -32.54 28.50
N ALA A 47 8.98 -32.22 27.22
CA ALA A 47 9.23 -33.14 26.12
C ALA A 47 10.14 -32.46 25.10
N THR A 48 11.45 -32.63 25.29
CA THR A 48 12.47 -32.49 24.25
C THR A 48 12.26 -33.57 23.20
N LEU A 49 11.95 -33.17 21.95
CA LEU A 49 12.15 -34.00 20.77
C LEU A 49 12.86 -33.18 19.70
N THR A 50 14.06 -33.65 19.38
CA THR A 50 14.91 -33.25 18.26
C THR A 50 14.37 -33.84 16.96
N ALA A 51 14.37 -33.08 15.87
CA ALA A 51 14.89 -33.47 14.54
C ALA A 51 14.40 -32.54 13.41
N ALA A 52 15.37 -31.79 12.87
CA ALA A 52 15.67 -31.49 11.46
C ALA A 52 14.58 -31.35 10.37
N SER A 53 14.79 -30.25 9.62
CA SER A 53 14.55 -30.01 8.18
C SER A 53 13.35 -29.15 7.76
N PRO A 54 13.53 -28.27 6.75
CA PRO A 54 12.82 -27.01 6.64
C PRO A 54 11.46 -27.22 5.98
N ALA A 55 10.41 -27.14 6.78
CA ALA A 55 9.12 -26.76 6.23
C ALA A 55 9.26 -25.32 5.74
N VAL A 56 9.13 -25.13 4.42
CA VAL A 56 8.84 -23.84 3.81
C VAL A 56 7.49 -23.39 4.36
N GLY A 57 7.54 -22.81 5.56
CA GLY A 57 6.39 -22.16 6.17
C GLY A 57 6.12 -20.91 5.37
N HIS A 58 5.13 -20.99 4.48
CA HIS A 58 4.34 -19.81 4.17
C HIS A 58 3.69 -19.40 5.49
N ALA A 59 4.38 -18.51 6.19
CA ALA A 59 3.93 -17.96 7.45
C ALA A 59 2.56 -17.34 7.21
N SER A 60 1.60 -17.88 7.95
CA SER A 60 0.21 -17.47 7.99
C SER A 60 0.07 -15.97 8.19
N ASP A 61 -0.92 -15.40 7.52
CA ASP A 61 -1.71 -14.23 7.89
C ASP A 61 -1.44 -13.72 9.31
N ALA A 62 -0.40 -12.90 9.41
CA ALA A 62 -0.30 -11.88 10.42
C ALA A 62 -0.16 -10.61 9.61
N ASP A 63 -1.05 -9.66 9.84
CA ASP A 63 -0.96 -8.26 9.43
C ASP A 63 0.34 -7.68 10.03
N ALA A 64 1.48 -8.09 9.49
CA ALA A 64 2.78 -7.78 10.00
C ALA A 64 3.05 -6.36 9.56
N ALA A 65 2.93 -5.44 10.52
CA ALA A 65 3.23 -4.03 10.32
C ALA A 65 4.52 -3.90 9.49
N THR A 66 4.41 -3.19 8.37
CA THR A 66 5.53 -3.01 7.45
C THR A 66 6.73 -2.44 8.20
N ALA A 67 7.83 -3.19 8.24
CA ALA A 67 9.05 -2.74 8.90
C ALA A 67 9.60 -1.52 8.15
N ILE A 68 9.48 -0.33 8.75
CA ILE A 68 9.98 0.92 8.19
C ILE A 68 11.49 1.02 8.45
N PRO A 69 12.34 1.07 7.40
CA PRO A 69 13.78 1.26 7.58
C PRO A 69 14.10 2.60 8.25
N ALA A 70 15.25 2.70 8.92
CA ALA A 70 15.62 3.92 9.66
C ALA A 70 16.11 5.09 8.76
N SER A 71 16.42 4.84 7.49
CA SER A 71 16.95 5.85 6.56
C SER A 71 16.13 5.96 5.28
N ALA A 72 16.11 7.14 4.68
CA ALA A 72 15.38 7.40 3.45
C ALA A 72 15.86 6.52 2.29
N ASP A 73 17.17 6.31 2.11
CA ASP A 73 17.73 5.43 1.08
C ASP A 73 17.27 3.97 1.24
N ALA A 74 17.27 3.47 2.48
CA ALA A 74 16.80 2.12 2.75
C ALA A 74 15.29 1.99 2.53
N THR A 75 14.51 3.01 2.90
CA THR A 75 13.08 3.09 2.61
C THR A 75 12.81 3.10 1.11
N TRP A 76 13.57 3.85 0.30
CA TRP A 76 13.43 3.84 -1.16
C TRP A 76 13.73 2.48 -1.78
N ARG A 77 14.79 1.79 -1.32
CA ARG A 77 15.10 0.44 -1.77
C ARG A 77 14.01 -0.57 -1.40
N ALA A 78 13.41 -0.41 -0.22
CA ALA A 78 12.28 -1.25 0.20
C ALA A 78 11.04 -0.99 -0.68
N ILE A 79 10.77 0.27 -1.03
CA ILE A 79 9.69 0.63 -1.97
C ILE A 79 9.93 -0.03 -3.33
N ASP A 80 11.14 0.06 -3.87
CA ASP A 80 11.46 -0.55 -5.18
C ASP A 80 11.25 -2.08 -5.14
N GLY A 81 11.69 -2.74 -4.06
CA GLY A 81 11.45 -4.18 -3.87
C GLY A 81 9.98 -4.55 -3.76
N LYS A 82 9.17 -3.76 -3.02
CA LYS A 82 7.71 -3.97 -2.93
C LYS A 82 7.00 -3.69 -4.25
N LEU A 83 7.50 -2.76 -5.06
CA LEU A 83 6.95 -2.48 -6.38
C LEU A 83 7.18 -3.64 -7.35
N ASP A 84 8.35 -4.28 -7.30
CA ASP A 84 8.64 -5.51 -8.04
C ASP A 84 7.76 -6.69 -7.58
N GLU A 85 7.56 -6.83 -6.28
CA GLU A 85 6.65 -7.83 -5.71
C GLU A 85 5.20 -7.62 -6.18
N LEU A 86 4.71 -6.37 -6.17
CA LEU A 86 3.37 -6.03 -6.63
C LEU A 86 3.17 -6.32 -8.12
N ARG A 87 4.17 -5.99 -8.96
CA ARG A 87 4.17 -6.35 -10.38
C ARG A 87 4.04 -7.85 -10.57
N ALA A 88 4.83 -8.63 -9.83
CA ALA A 88 4.80 -10.09 -9.91
C ALA A 88 3.42 -10.63 -9.52
N ILE A 89 2.86 -10.20 -8.38
CA ILE A 89 1.53 -10.62 -7.91
C ILE A 89 0.45 -10.38 -8.98
N ILE A 90 0.40 -9.18 -9.55
CA ILE A 90 -0.57 -8.83 -10.60
C ILE A 90 -0.32 -9.66 -11.87
N ALA A 91 0.95 -9.90 -12.24
CA ALA A 91 1.32 -10.70 -13.39
C ALA A 91 1.00 -12.20 -13.23
N HIS A 92 1.12 -12.73 -12.02
CA HIS A 92 0.77 -14.11 -11.70
C HIS A 92 -0.75 -14.30 -11.50
N GLY A 93 -1.47 -13.21 -11.19
CA GLY A 93 -2.91 -13.24 -10.95
C GLY A 93 -3.28 -13.53 -9.51
N ASP A 94 -2.33 -13.41 -8.58
CA ASP A 94 -2.51 -13.61 -7.14
C ASP A 94 -3.20 -12.39 -6.50
N LEU A 95 -4.32 -11.95 -7.07
CA LEU A 95 -4.93 -10.64 -6.81
C LEU A 95 -5.32 -10.41 -5.34
N LYS A 96 -5.52 -11.48 -4.57
CA LYS A 96 -5.77 -11.39 -3.12
C LYS A 96 -4.57 -10.87 -2.34
N GLN A 97 -3.34 -11.00 -2.86
CA GLN A 97 -2.13 -10.49 -2.21
C GLN A 97 -1.85 -9.00 -2.54
N VAL A 98 -2.60 -8.40 -3.46
CA VAL A 98 -2.35 -7.03 -3.93
C VAL A 98 -2.41 -6.03 -2.78
N HIS A 99 -3.38 -6.16 -1.87
CA HIS A 99 -3.57 -5.19 -0.78
C HIS A 99 -2.41 -5.19 0.22
N HIS A 100 -1.87 -6.37 0.57
CA HIS A 100 -0.74 -6.47 1.50
C HIS A 100 0.47 -5.68 0.98
N VAL A 101 0.79 -5.83 -0.30
CA VAL A 101 1.94 -5.16 -0.90
C VAL A 101 1.65 -3.70 -1.18
N ALA A 102 0.44 -3.36 -1.60
CA ALA A 102 0.04 -1.97 -1.85
C ALA A 102 0.09 -1.12 -0.56
N PHE A 103 -0.41 -1.65 0.56
CA PHE A 103 -0.33 -0.96 1.85
C PHE A 103 1.09 -0.90 2.41
N ALA A 104 1.93 -1.92 2.15
CA ALA A 104 3.34 -1.82 2.50
C ALA A 104 4.05 -0.65 1.77
N ILE A 105 3.77 -0.46 0.47
CA ILE A 105 4.30 0.69 -0.29
C ILE A 105 3.78 2.01 0.30
N ARG A 106 2.48 2.09 0.62
CA ARG A 106 1.90 3.28 1.27
C ARG A 106 2.64 3.65 2.54
N ASP A 107 2.84 2.68 3.43
CA ASP A 107 3.43 2.92 4.74
C ASP A 107 4.89 3.36 4.62
N LEU A 108 5.65 2.73 3.72
CA LEU A 108 7.03 3.14 3.42
C LEU A 108 7.09 4.57 2.86
N VAL A 109 6.21 4.93 1.93
CA VAL A 109 6.18 6.29 1.37
C VAL A 109 5.74 7.32 2.41
N ALA A 110 4.80 6.97 3.29
CA ALA A 110 4.33 7.83 4.37
C ALA A 110 5.43 8.14 5.40
N ALA A 111 6.44 7.27 5.55
CA ALA A 111 7.58 7.51 6.42
C ALA A 111 8.60 8.51 5.84
N LEU A 112 8.67 8.64 4.51
CA LEU A 112 9.70 9.42 3.84
C LEU A 112 9.72 10.92 4.23
N PRO A 113 8.59 11.65 4.38
CA PRO A 113 8.62 13.05 4.81
C PRO A 113 9.35 13.27 6.13
N ALA A 114 9.22 12.33 7.08
CA ALA A 114 9.91 12.41 8.36
C ALA A 114 11.42 12.12 8.26
N GLN A 115 11.84 11.35 7.25
CA GLN A 115 13.23 10.97 6.99
C GLN A 115 13.95 11.98 6.09
N GLY A 116 13.22 12.63 5.19
CA GLY A 116 13.69 13.65 4.25
C GLY A 116 13.75 15.06 4.82
N ARG A 117 13.94 15.23 6.13
CA ARG A 117 13.91 16.55 6.79
C ARG A 117 14.96 17.54 6.28
N ALA A 118 16.02 17.04 5.66
CA ALA A 118 17.07 17.85 5.03
C ALA A 118 16.73 18.31 3.60
N LEU A 119 15.61 17.86 3.01
CA LEU A 119 15.18 18.27 1.68
C LEU A 119 14.69 19.74 1.66
N PRO A 120 14.83 20.44 0.52
CA PRO A 120 14.19 21.73 0.30
C PRO A 120 12.67 21.68 0.57
N ALA A 121 12.08 22.81 0.95
CA ALA A 121 10.66 22.89 1.28
C ALA A 121 9.74 22.39 0.15
N ASP A 122 10.06 22.72 -1.10
CA ASP A 122 9.32 22.24 -2.27
C ASP A 122 9.37 20.71 -2.40
N ASP A 123 10.53 20.10 -2.12
CA ASP A 123 10.69 18.65 -2.17
C ASP A 123 9.97 17.96 -1.01
N GLN A 124 9.97 18.53 0.20
CA GLN A 124 9.14 18.03 1.30
C GLN A 124 7.64 18.10 0.99
N ALA A 125 7.19 19.19 0.36
CA ALA A 125 5.80 19.35 -0.04
C ALA A 125 5.41 18.32 -1.11
N ARG A 126 6.29 18.09 -2.10
CA ARG A 126 6.10 17.04 -3.12
C ARG A 126 6.05 15.65 -2.51
N LEU A 127 6.92 15.35 -1.54
CA LEU A 127 6.94 14.07 -0.84
C LEU A 127 5.66 13.84 -0.03
N SER A 128 5.21 14.87 0.70
CA SER A 128 3.98 14.82 1.50
C SER A 128 2.72 14.68 0.63
N ASN A 129 2.66 15.39 -0.50
CA ASN A 129 1.54 15.27 -1.43
C ASN A 129 1.58 13.93 -2.17
N GLY A 130 2.76 13.49 -2.59
CA GLY A 130 3.00 12.16 -3.16
C GLY A 130 2.47 11.05 -2.26
N ALA A 131 2.78 11.09 -0.97
CA ALA A 131 2.30 10.11 0.01
C ALA A 131 0.77 10.01 0.06
N LYS A 132 0.04 11.13 -0.06
CA LYS A 132 -1.43 11.13 -0.12
C LYS A 132 -1.96 10.44 -1.39
N PHE A 133 -1.33 10.69 -2.53
CA PHE A 133 -1.69 10.02 -3.78
C PHE A 133 -1.37 8.52 -3.75
N VAL A 134 -0.24 8.14 -3.17
CA VAL A 134 0.12 6.73 -2.96
C VAL A 134 -0.90 6.04 -2.06
N ALA A 135 -1.34 6.68 -0.96
CA ALA A 135 -2.39 6.12 -0.11
C ALA A 135 -3.68 5.86 -0.89
N THR A 136 -4.13 6.84 -1.69
CA THR A 136 -5.33 6.69 -2.52
C THR A 136 -5.18 5.56 -3.54
N LEU A 137 -4.00 5.39 -4.13
CA LEU A 137 -3.75 4.31 -5.08
C LEU A 137 -3.66 2.95 -4.41
N ALA A 138 -3.17 2.88 -3.18
CA ALA A 138 -3.16 1.64 -2.41
C ALA A 138 -4.58 1.16 -2.12
N ASP A 139 -5.50 2.05 -1.71
CA ASP A 139 -6.91 1.72 -1.52
C ASP A 139 -7.59 1.26 -2.83
N ARG A 140 -7.17 1.82 -3.98
CA ARG A 140 -7.70 1.39 -5.29
C ARG A 140 -7.14 0.04 -5.75
N LEU A 141 -5.86 -0.22 -5.45
CA LEU A 141 -5.23 -1.51 -5.70
C LEU A 141 -5.88 -2.60 -4.85
N ASP A 142 -6.17 -2.30 -3.58
CA ASP A 142 -6.95 -3.14 -2.69
C ASP A 142 -8.33 -3.46 -3.28
N ALA A 143 -9.12 -2.43 -3.62
CA ALA A 143 -10.44 -2.63 -4.24
C ALA A 143 -10.39 -3.44 -5.54
N SER A 144 -9.39 -3.21 -6.41
CA SER A 144 -9.19 -4.02 -7.62
C SER A 144 -8.80 -5.47 -7.30
N GLY A 145 -7.95 -5.69 -6.29
CA GLY A 145 -7.57 -7.02 -5.83
C GLY A 145 -8.76 -7.80 -5.26
N ASP A 146 -9.55 -7.14 -4.42
CA ASP A 146 -10.76 -7.71 -3.83
C ASP A 146 -11.82 -8.06 -4.88
N GLY A 147 -11.99 -7.16 -5.86
CA GLY A 147 -12.88 -7.36 -7.00
C GLY A 147 -12.37 -8.33 -8.07
N ASN A 148 -11.19 -8.93 -7.89
CA ASN A 148 -10.53 -9.78 -8.89
C ASN A 148 -10.34 -9.08 -10.25
N ASP A 149 -10.20 -7.76 -10.24
CA ASP A 149 -10.05 -6.90 -11.40
C ASP A 149 -8.56 -6.70 -11.73
N ARG A 150 -8.02 -7.63 -12.50
CA ARG A 150 -6.61 -7.60 -12.92
C ARG A 150 -6.27 -6.37 -13.75
N VAL A 151 -7.19 -5.93 -14.62
CA VAL A 151 -6.97 -4.80 -15.53
C VAL A 151 -6.95 -3.50 -14.72
N GLY A 152 -7.89 -3.34 -13.78
CA GLY A 152 -7.89 -2.22 -12.84
C GLY A 152 -6.65 -2.21 -11.95
N ALA A 153 -6.23 -3.37 -11.43
CA ALA A 153 -5.02 -3.48 -10.62
C ALA A 153 -3.78 -3.03 -11.41
N GLN A 154 -3.64 -3.46 -12.67
CA GLN A 154 -2.55 -3.03 -13.54
C GLN A 154 -2.58 -1.52 -13.82
N ALA A 155 -3.75 -0.96 -14.14
CA ALA A 155 -3.88 0.48 -14.39
C ALA A 155 -3.58 1.34 -13.15
N ASN A 156 -3.89 0.84 -11.95
CA ASN A 156 -3.54 1.52 -10.70
C ASN A 156 -2.05 1.38 -10.36
N LEU A 157 -1.42 0.23 -10.64
CA LEU A 157 0.02 0.04 -10.52
C LEU A 157 0.80 1.00 -11.42
N GLU A 158 0.42 1.15 -12.70
CA GLU A 158 1.08 2.08 -13.62
C GLU A 158 1.07 3.53 -13.10
N LYS A 159 -0.06 3.96 -12.52
CA LYS A 159 -0.17 5.29 -11.88
C LYS A 159 0.73 5.41 -10.65
N LEU A 160 0.79 4.36 -9.84
CA LEU A 160 1.66 4.31 -8.66
C LEU A 160 3.13 4.48 -9.06
N GLU A 161 3.57 3.77 -10.10
CA GLU A 161 4.93 3.88 -10.62
C GLU A 161 5.28 5.28 -11.12
N VAL A 162 4.34 5.93 -11.81
CA VAL A 162 4.52 7.31 -12.31
C VAL A 162 4.69 8.27 -11.14
N ILE A 163 3.85 8.17 -10.10
CA ILE A 163 3.96 9.02 -8.92
C ILE A 163 5.30 8.78 -8.22
N LEU A 164 5.65 7.53 -7.90
CA LEU A 164 6.88 7.18 -7.18
C LEU A 164 8.14 7.67 -7.90
N ARG A 165 8.17 7.57 -9.24
CA ARG A 165 9.28 8.06 -10.07
C ARG A 165 9.42 9.58 -10.04
N GLY A 166 8.32 10.30 -9.84
CA GLY A 166 8.27 11.76 -9.75
C GLY A 166 8.62 12.33 -8.38
N LEU A 167 8.83 11.49 -7.36
CA LEU A 167 9.15 11.95 -6.00
C LEU A 167 10.65 12.21 -5.81
N PRO A 168 11.03 13.20 -4.98
CA PRO A 168 12.42 13.49 -4.67
C PRO A 168 13.01 12.38 -3.78
N ARG A 169 14.19 11.87 -4.14
CA ARG A 169 14.84 10.74 -3.44
C ARG A 169 15.96 11.12 -2.46
N GLY A 170 16.35 12.39 -2.39
CA GLY A 170 17.62 12.78 -1.77
C GLY A 170 18.81 12.39 -2.66
N LYS A 171 19.96 13.06 -2.51
CA LYS A 171 21.18 12.76 -3.25
C LYS A 171 22.31 12.50 -2.28
#